data_AF-A0A292EEW8-F1
#
_entry.id   AF-A0A292EEW8-F1
#
_cell.length_a   1.000
_cell.length_b   1.000
_cell.length_c   1.000
_cell.angle_alpha   90.00
_cell.angle_beta   90.00
_cell.angle_gamma   90.00
#
_symmetry.space_group_name_H-M   'P 1'
#
loop_
_entity.id
_entity.type
_entity.pdbx_description
1 polymer ?
#
loop_
_entity_poly.entity_id
_entity_poly.type
_entity_poly.pdbx_seq_one_letter_code
_entity_poly.pdbx_strand_id
1 'polypeptide(L)'
;MASNAKGPPRLFEIGALIFSEKIQQTMDEGRLDPLPYYLRHMRGDWGEVADYKWQENNAALQSGGALESFYIVHRELAISILTLADRSATHVRMSSER
;
A
#
# COMPACT_ATOMS: atom_id res chain seq x y z
N MET A 1 -7.60 19.58 -26.18
CA MET A 1 -7.10 19.99 -24.84
C MET A 1 -7.16 18.78 -23.94
N ALA A 2 -6.02 18.21 -23.56
CA ALA A 2 -6.00 17.03 -22.69
C ALA A 2 -6.23 17.49 -21.24
N SER A 3 -7.24 16.91 -20.60
CA SER A 3 -7.54 17.07 -19.18
C SER A 3 -6.32 16.62 -18.37
N ASN A 4 -5.64 17.56 -17.71
CA ASN A 4 -4.59 17.25 -16.76
C ASN A 4 -5.21 17.20 -15.36
N ALA A 5 -5.93 16.11 -15.07
CA ALA A 5 -6.30 15.82 -13.69
C ALA A 5 -5.02 15.40 -12.95
N LYS A 6 -4.30 16.38 -12.39
CA LYS A 6 -3.21 16.11 -11.45
C LYS A 6 -3.82 15.47 -10.22
N GLY A 7 -3.81 14.14 -10.18
CA GLY A 7 -4.03 13.40 -8.96
C GLY A 7 -3.08 13.91 -7.86
N PRO A 8 -3.44 13.69 -6.59
CA PRO A 8 -2.62 14.11 -5.46
C PRO A 8 -1.18 13.58 -5.61
N PRO A 9 -0.16 14.33 -5.14
CA PRO A 9 1.24 13.96 -5.30
C PRO A 9 1.54 12.59 -4.65
N ARG A 10 2.37 11.79 -5.32
CA ARG A 10 2.84 10.46 -4.90
C ARG A 10 4.32 10.55 -4.60
N LEU A 11 4.81 9.81 -3.61
CA LEU A 11 6.23 9.83 -3.22
C LEU A 11 7.12 8.92 -4.08
N PHE A 12 6.54 7.96 -4.78
CA PHE A 12 7.26 6.98 -5.61
C PHE A 12 6.38 6.48 -6.76
N GLU A 13 7.05 5.94 -7.79
CA GLU A 13 6.40 5.26 -8.91
C GLU A 13 5.73 3.97 -8.49
N ILE A 14 4.68 3.58 -9.19
CA ILE A 14 3.90 2.39 -8.84
C ILE A 14 3.72 1.53 -10.07
N GLY A 15 4.17 0.30 -9.96
CA GLY A 15 3.93 -0.73 -10.95
C GLY A 15 2.58 -1.42 -10.77
N ALA A 16 2.53 -2.71 -11.07
CA ALA A 16 1.30 -3.49 -11.04
C ALA A 16 0.70 -3.54 -9.63
N LEU A 17 -0.60 -3.25 -9.51
CA LEU A 17 -1.34 -3.46 -8.27
C LEU A 17 -1.89 -4.89 -8.25
N ILE A 18 -1.46 -5.68 -7.26
CA ILE A 18 -1.78 -7.11 -7.14
C ILE A 18 -2.49 -7.34 -5.81
N PHE A 19 -3.70 -7.88 -5.87
CA PHE A 19 -4.46 -8.28 -4.69
C PHE A 19 -4.25 -9.78 -4.41
N SER A 20 -4.12 -10.15 -3.13
CA SER A 20 -4.23 -11.56 -2.74
C SER A 20 -5.66 -12.08 -3.01
N GLU A 21 -5.80 -13.40 -3.12
CA GLU A 21 -7.10 -14.04 -3.30
C GLU A 21 -8.09 -13.64 -2.20
N LYS A 22 -7.64 -13.58 -0.93
CA LYS A 22 -8.49 -13.15 0.19
C LYS A 22 -8.91 -11.68 0.09
N ILE A 23 -8.02 -10.79 -0.35
CA ILE A 23 -8.38 -9.39 -0.57
C ILE A 23 -9.42 -9.29 -1.68
N GLN A 24 -9.22 -9.99 -2.79
CA GLN A 24 -10.16 -10.00 -3.91
C GLN A 24 -11.54 -10.53 -3.47
N GLN A 25 -11.60 -11.66 -2.76
CA GLN A 25 -12.85 -12.20 -2.22
C GLN A 25 -13.53 -11.19 -1.28
N THR A 26 -12.78 -10.53 -0.41
CA THR A 26 -13.34 -9.57 0.56
C THR A 26 -13.88 -8.31 -0.14
N MET A 27 -13.26 -7.89 -1.26
CA MET A 27 -13.77 -6.83 -2.13
C MET A 27 -15.05 -7.24 -2.84
N ASP A 28 -15.09 -8.46 -3.40
CA ASP A 28 -16.25 -9.00 -4.12
C ASP A 28 -17.47 -9.14 -3.19
N GLU A 29 -17.24 -9.43 -1.91
CA GLU A 29 -18.25 -9.45 -0.85
C GLU A 29 -18.67 -8.04 -0.36
N GLY A 30 -18.05 -6.98 -0.87
CA GLY A 30 -18.33 -5.59 -0.49
C GLY A 30 -17.86 -5.22 0.92
N ARG A 31 -16.96 -6.02 1.52
CA ARG A 31 -16.49 -5.82 2.90
C ARG A 31 -15.22 -4.97 2.99
N LEU A 32 -14.53 -4.72 1.87
CA LEU A 32 -13.30 -3.94 1.83
C LEU A 32 -13.20 -3.12 0.54
N ASP A 33 -12.87 -1.84 0.69
CA ASP A 33 -12.24 -1.04 -0.37
C ASP A 33 -10.76 -0.83 0.00
N PRO A 34 -9.79 -1.40 -0.74
CA PRO A 34 -8.37 -1.24 -0.44
C PRO A 34 -7.81 0.10 -0.94
N LEU A 35 -8.52 0.82 -1.80
CA LEU A 35 -8.01 2.01 -2.48
C LEU A 35 -7.60 3.14 -1.52
N PRO A 36 -8.36 3.46 -0.44
CA PRO A 36 -7.96 4.48 0.53
C PRO A 36 -6.60 4.19 1.18
N TYR A 37 -6.32 2.92 1.49
CA TYR A 37 -5.08 2.49 2.14
C TYR A 37 -3.91 2.47 1.16
N TYR A 38 -4.15 2.06 -0.07
CA TYR A 38 -3.18 2.19 -1.15
C TYR A 38 -2.80 3.66 -1.39
N LEU A 39 -3.77 4.58 -1.41
CA LEU A 39 -3.49 6.02 -1.54
C LEU A 39 -2.73 6.61 -0.34
N ARG A 40 -2.87 6.05 0.86
CA ARG A 40 -2.05 6.41 2.04
C ARG A 40 -0.61 5.95 1.84
N HIS A 41 -0.42 4.69 1.44
CA HIS A 41 0.90 4.11 1.16
C HIS A 41 1.68 4.95 0.15
N MET A 42 1.03 5.34 -0.95
CA MET A 42 1.62 6.17 -2.00
C MET A 42 2.10 7.56 -1.53
N ARG A 43 1.55 8.05 -0.43
CA ARG A 43 1.88 9.34 0.16
C ARG A 43 2.88 9.23 1.32
N GLY A 44 3.39 8.04 1.58
CA GLY A 44 4.29 7.79 2.69
C GLY A 44 3.62 7.71 4.05
N ASP A 45 2.29 7.55 4.08
CA ASP A 45 1.60 7.19 5.31
C ASP A 45 1.70 5.68 5.47
N TRP A 46 2.64 5.21 6.30
CA TRP A 46 2.93 3.78 6.46
C TRP A 46 1.97 3.04 7.41
N GLY A 47 1.01 3.76 8.00
CA GLY A 47 0.03 3.21 8.93
C GLY A 47 0.64 2.71 10.24
N GLU A 48 0.09 1.61 10.75
CA GLU A 48 0.40 1.05 12.07
C GLU A 48 1.60 0.09 12.04
N VAL A 49 2.67 0.48 11.36
CA VAL A 49 3.98 -0.18 11.48
C VAL A 49 4.80 0.40 12.64
N ALA A 50 5.76 -0.37 13.16
CA ALA A 50 6.66 0.10 14.22
C ALA A 50 7.56 1.26 13.75
N ASP A 51 8.03 2.09 14.68
CA ASP A 51 8.85 3.28 14.39
C ASP A 51 10.09 2.99 13.54
N TYR A 52 10.78 1.87 13.79
CA TYR A 52 11.95 1.49 13.00
C TYR A 52 11.56 1.23 11.52
N LYS A 53 10.38 0.65 11.27
CA LYS A 53 9.89 0.40 9.92
C LYS A 53 9.48 1.70 9.23
N TRP A 54 8.93 2.65 9.98
CA TRP A 54 8.69 4.01 9.47
C TRP A 54 9.99 4.65 8.97
N GLN A 55 11.08 4.53 9.75
CA GLN A 55 12.39 5.05 9.38
C GLN A 55 12.98 4.30 8.17
N GLU A 56 12.88 2.97 8.14
CA GLU A 56 13.34 2.14 7.03
C GLU A 56 12.64 2.50 5.72
N ASN A 57 11.31 2.64 5.73
CA ASN A 57 10.57 3.05 4.54
C ASN A 57 10.99 4.44 4.04
N ASN A 58 11.15 5.40 4.95
CA ASN A 58 11.59 6.75 4.60
C ASN A 58 13.01 6.77 4.00
N ALA A 59 13.91 5.94 4.51
CA ALA A 59 15.24 5.76 3.94
C ALA A 59 15.15 5.05 2.57
N ALA A 60 14.29 4.04 2.44
CA ALA A 60 14.09 3.27 1.22
C ALA A 60 13.50 4.08 0.05
N LEU A 61 12.79 5.19 0.33
CA LEU A 61 12.39 6.15 -0.69
C LEU A 61 13.60 6.74 -1.44
N GLN A 62 14.73 6.92 -0.75
CA GLN A 62 15.95 7.49 -1.33
C GLN A 62 16.92 6.42 -1.82
N SER A 63 17.01 5.29 -1.09
CA SER A 63 17.98 4.23 -1.39
C SER A 63 17.47 3.16 -2.36
N GLY A 64 16.18 3.16 -2.70
CA GLY A 64 15.58 2.16 -3.61
C GLY A 64 15.22 0.83 -2.95
N GLY A 65 15.02 0.79 -1.62
CA GLY A 65 14.56 -0.41 -0.90
C GLY A 65 13.06 -0.66 -1.07
N ALA A 66 12.58 -1.86 -0.74
CA ALA A 66 11.14 -2.16 -0.70
C ALA A 66 10.42 -1.31 0.37
N LEU A 67 9.12 -1.08 0.19
CA LEU A 67 8.29 -0.26 1.08
C LEU A 67 7.15 -1.10 1.62
N GLU A 68 6.93 -1.08 2.93
CA GLU A 68 5.87 -1.89 3.55
C GLU A 68 5.00 -1.05 4.49
N SER A 69 3.69 -1.15 4.34
CA SER A 69 2.71 -0.52 5.22
C SER A 69 1.75 -1.54 5.79
N PHE A 70 1.17 -1.17 6.92
CA PHE A 70 0.18 -1.98 7.63
C PHE A 70 -0.98 -1.09 8.04
N TYR A 71 -2.21 -1.53 7.78
CA TYR A 71 -3.40 -0.77 8.10
C TYR A 71 -4.43 -1.63 8.81
N ILE A 72 -4.94 -1.15 9.94
CA ILE A 72 -6.14 -1.68 10.58
C ILE A 72 -7.35 -1.01 9.92
N VAL A 73 -8.17 -1.81 9.24
CA VAL A 73 -9.39 -1.34 8.58
C VAL A 73 -10.53 -1.25 9.60
N HIS A 74 -10.73 -2.34 10.34
CA HIS A 74 -11.57 -2.40 11.53
C HIS A 74 -11.09 -3.55 12.43
N ARG A 75 -11.78 -3.81 13.55
CA ARG A 75 -11.35 -4.74 14.61
C ARG A 75 -10.90 -6.13 14.14
N GLU A 76 -11.44 -6.62 13.04
CA GLU A 76 -11.23 -7.99 12.54
C GLU A 76 -10.56 -8.03 11.15
N LEU A 77 -10.25 -6.86 10.59
CA LEU A 77 -9.71 -6.75 9.24
C LEU A 77 -8.55 -5.77 9.25
N ALA A 78 -7.37 -6.28 8.92
CA ALA A 78 -6.19 -5.50 8.69
C ALA A 78 -5.51 -5.99 7.41
N ILE A 79 -4.80 -5.08 6.74
CA ILE A 79 -4.13 -5.34 5.47
C ILE A 79 -2.67 -4.90 5.53
N SER A 80 -1.84 -5.56 4.74
CA SER A 80 -0.47 -5.13 4.45
C SER A 80 -0.34 -4.71 2.99
N ILE A 81 0.42 -3.66 2.73
CA ILE A 81 0.73 -3.18 1.39
C ILE A 81 2.25 -3.17 1.22
N LEU A 82 2.77 -3.94 0.27
CA LEU A 82 4.20 -4.07 -0.01
C LEU A 82 4.48 -3.62 -1.45
N THR A 83 5.28 -2.57 -1.61
CA THR A 83 5.84 -2.20 -2.92
C THR A 83 7.28 -2.72 -3.03
N LEU A 84 7.55 -3.48 -4.09
CA LEU A 84 8.87 -4.07 -4.34
C LEU A 84 9.95 -3.00 -4.54
N ALA A 85 11.21 -3.37 -4.32
CA ALA A 85 12.36 -2.46 -4.40
C ALA A 85 12.47 -1.76 -5.76
N ASP A 86 12.26 -2.51 -6.84
CA ASP A 86 12.24 -2.02 -8.23
C ASP A 86 10.95 -1.27 -8.62
N ARG A 87 10.00 -1.13 -7.68
CA ARG A 87 8.68 -0.52 -7.87
C ARG A 87 7.83 -1.21 -8.95
N SER A 88 8.18 -2.42 -9.39
CA SER A 88 7.46 -3.11 -10.47
C SER A 88 6.09 -3.63 -10.06
N ALA A 89 5.88 -3.87 -8.77
CA ALA A 89 4.61 -4.31 -8.22
C ALA A 89 4.36 -3.78 -6.80
N THR A 90 3.07 -3.60 -6.49
CA THR A 90 2.53 -3.34 -5.17
C THR A 90 1.53 -4.44 -4.83
N HIS A 91 1.84 -5.23 -3.80
CA HIS A 91 1.01 -6.31 -3.32
C HIS A 91 0.16 -5.84 -2.14
N VAL A 92 -1.15 -6.04 -2.22
CA VAL A 92 -2.10 -5.83 -1.12
C VAL A 92 -2.55 -7.19 -0.63
N ARG A 93 -2.33 -7.45 0.66
CA ARG A 93 -2.57 -8.75 1.30
C ARG A 93 -3.33 -8.56 2.62
N MET A 94 -4.03 -9.59 3.08
CA MET A 94 -4.54 -9.60 4.45
C MET A 94 -3.38 -9.62 5.45
N SER A 95 -3.59 -9.10 6.66
CA SER A 95 -2.58 -9.15 7.73
C SER A 95 -2.13 -10.57 8.08
N SER A 96 -3.03 -11.56 7.93
CA SER A 96 -2.76 -12.98 8.15
C SER A 96 -1.92 -13.64 7.04
N GLU A 97 -1.61 -12.91 5.96
CA GLU A 97 -0.83 -13.39 4.81
C GLU A 97 0.53 -12.67 4.70
N ARG A 98 0.88 -11.86 5.69
CA ARG A 98 2.10 -11.05 5.69
C ARG A 98 3.35 -11.91 5.76
#